data_AF-A0A8X6KP67-F1
#
_entry.id   AF-A0A8X6KP67-F1
#
_cell.length_a   1.000
_cell.length_b   1.000
_cell.length_c   1.000
_cell.angle_alpha   90.00
_cell.angle_beta   90.00
_cell.angle_gamma   90.00
#
_symmetry.space_group_name_H-M   'P 1'
#
loop_
_entity.id
_entity.type
_entity.pdbx_description
1 polymer ?
#
loop_
_entity_poly.entity_id
_entity_poly.type
_entity_poly.pdbx_seq_one_letter_code
_entity_poly.pdbx_strand_id
1 'polypeptide(L)'
;MDALKTKRKSLRTSFTTTANKLKECLAKKEDAKDGDKLRAVKSQLQDKFLRLDEIQNKISSLLLENNETAAEYESDFQAAEDYRDNFLELKSKIETLLNKDFGSFLESPPELDVVGHLAKRCHSSVRCLICKRRHYPLLCPDLRKGKESNFSPKDRTADNEQRSTETLLTNLPSEHEIYLKTIMIRLRNRDKEVWLEHCWMMDLSGPI
;
A
#
# COMPACT_ATOMS: atom_id res chain seq x y z
N MET A 1 -3.25 -8.03 45.95
CA MET A 1 -2.34 -7.17 45.13
C MET A 1 -0.98 -7.84 44.85
N ASP A 2 -0.36 -8.52 45.82
CA ASP A 2 1.01 -9.08 45.71
C ASP A 2 1.23 -10.10 44.59
N ALA A 3 0.23 -10.94 44.30
CA ALA A 3 0.31 -11.90 43.19
C ALA A 3 0.48 -11.19 41.83
N LEU A 4 -0.22 -10.06 41.62
CA LEU A 4 -0.11 -9.27 40.40
C LEU A 4 1.24 -8.54 40.34
N LYS A 5 1.69 -7.93 41.45
CA LYS A 5 3.02 -7.30 41.55
C LYS A 5 4.14 -8.32 41.25
N THR A 6 4.01 -9.56 41.73
CA THR A 6 4.92 -10.68 41.43
C THR A 6 4.89 -11.07 39.95
N LYS A 7 3.71 -11.25 39.37
CA LYS A 7 3.56 -11.59 37.95
C LYS A 7 4.10 -10.49 37.04
N ARG A 8 3.85 -9.22 37.38
CA ARG A 8 4.42 -8.04 36.71
C ARG A 8 5.94 -8.07 36.72
N LYS A 9 6.57 -8.34 37.87
CA LYS A 9 8.03 -8.43 38.00
C LYS A 9 8.60 -9.48 37.03
N SER A 10 8.00 -10.67 36.99
CA SER A 10 8.40 -11.73 36.05
C SER A 10 8.28 -11.31 34.58
N LEU A 11 7.17 -10.65 34.21
CA LEU A 11 6.97 -10.15 32.85
C LEU A 11 7.93 -9.02 32.47
N ARG A 12 8.19 -8.06 33.37
CA ARG A 12 9.18 -6.99 33.16
C ARG A 12 10.55 -7.59 32.86
N THR A 13 11.01 -8.56 33.65
CA THR A 13 12.28 -9.27 33.37
C THR A 13 12.26 -9.94 32.01
N SER A 14 11.20 -10.70 31.68
CA SER A 14 11.09 -11.39 30.38
C SER A 14 11.05 -10.42 29.19
N PHE A 15 10.34 -9.30 29.33
CA PHE A 15 10.28 -8.23 28.35
C PHE A 15 11.67 -7.61 28.14
N THR A 16 12.36 -7.20 29.20
CA THR A 16 13.70 -6.61 29.13
C THR A 16 14.71 -7.55 28.48
N THR A 17 14.67 -8.85 28.79
CA THR A 17 15.50 -9.84 28.11
C THR A 17 15.21 -9.91 26.60
N THR A 18 13.94 -9.87 26.22
CA THR A 18 13.53 -9.92 24.79
C THR A 18 13.89 -8.63 24.07
N ALA A 19 13.72 -7.48 24.71
CA ALA A 19 14.13 -6.18 24.21
C ALA A 19 15.65 -6.10 23.98
N ASN A 20 16.44 -6.64 24.90
CA ASN A 20 17.91 -6.69 24.75
C ASN A 20 18.33 -7.61 23.61
N LYS A 21 17.72 -8.80 23.51
CA LYS A 21 17.93 -9.70 22.35
C LYS A 21 17.60 -9.00 21.03
N LEU A 22 16.51 -8.23 21.01
CA LEU A 22 16.14 -7.46 19.84
C LEU A 22 17.19 -6.39 19.51
N LYS A 23 17.66 -5.63 20.50
CA LYS A 23 18.73 -4.64 20.31
C LYS A 23 20.00 -5.26 19.74
N GLU A 24 20.37 -6.46 20.21
CA GLU A 24 21.50 -7.22 19.66
C GLU A 24 21.26 -7.66 18.21
N CYS A 25 20.07 -8.16 17.88
CA CYS A 25 19.69 -8.48 16.49
C CYS A 25 19.73 -7.23 15.60
N LEU A 26 19.29 -6.08 16.13
CA LEU A 26 19.35 -4.80 15.42
C LEU A 26 20.78 -4.29 15.21
N ALA A 27 21.76 -4.74 15.98
CA ALA A 27 23.16 -4.33 15.83
C ALA A 27 23.92 -5.14 14.77
N LYS A 28 23.52 -6.40 14.52
CA LYS A 28 24.26 -7.38 13.69
C LYS A 28 23.87 -7.39 12.20
N LYS A 29 23.32 -6.30 11.67
CA LYS A 29 22.65 -6.28 10.34
C LYS A 29 23.59 -6.65 9.18
N GLU A 30 23.39 -7.82 8.56
CA GLU A 30 23.90 -8.05 7.19
C GLU A 30 23.21 -9.17 6.38
N ASP A 31 22.42 -10.09 6.97
CA ASP A 31 21.88 -11.26 6.24
C ASP A 31 20.35 -11.39 6.19
N ALA A 32 19.82 -11.94 5.10
CA ALA A 32 18.38 -12.27 4.94
C ALA A 32 17.85 -13.23 6.03
N LYS A 33 18.71 -14.07 6.63
CA LYS A 33 18.36 -14.93 7.78
C LYS A 33 18.04 -14.14 9.05
N ASP A 34 18.45 -12.88 9.15
CA ASP A 34 18.16 -12.05 10.31
C ASP A 34 16.77 -11.40 10.23
N GLY A 35 16.17 -11.28 9.04
CA GLY A 35 14.80 -10.78 8.87
C GLY A 35 13.76 -11.66 9.57
N ASP A 36 13.85 -12.98 9.42
CA ASP A 36 12.94 -13.93 10.08
C ASP A 36 13.15 -13.96 11.59
N LYS A 37 14.41 -13.93 12.06
CA LYS A 37 14.71 -13.80 13.49
C LYS A 37 14.15 -12.50 14.04
N LEU A 38 14.29 -11.39 13.31
CA LEU A 38 13.77 -10.08 13.72
C LEU A 38 12.25 -10.09 13.82
N ARG A 39 11.56 -10.74 12.88
CA ARG A 39 10.10 -10.94 12.90
C ARG A 39 9.65 -11.81 14.08
N ALA A 40 10.37 -12.88 14.37
CA ALA A 40 10.08 -13.75 15.50
C ALA A 40 10.28 -13.01 16.84
N VAL A 41 11.41 -12.32 17.01
CA VAL A 41 11.70 -11.54 18.21
C VAL A 41 10.72 -10.36 18.37
N LYS A 42 10.32 -9.70 17.28
CA LYS A 42 9.24 -8.69 17.28
C LYS A 42 7.94 -9.27 17.85
N SER A 43 7.52 -10.43 17.35
CA SER A 43 6.28 -11.09 17.78
C SER A 43 6.33 -11.46 19.27
N GLN A 44 7.48 -11.98 19.74
CA GLN A 44 7.69 -12.27 21.15
C GLN A 44 7.66 -11.02 22.03
N LEU A 45 8.25 -9.92 21.57
CA LEU A 45 8.26 -8.66 22.30
C LEU A 45 6.85 -8.08 22.41
N GLN A 46 6.06 -8.15 21.34
CA GLN A 46 4.66 -7.71 21.30
C GLN A 46 3.77 -8.51 22.26
N ASP A 47 3.85 -9.86 22.24
CA ASP A 47 3.13 -10.72 23.19
C ASP A 47 3.43 -10.34 24.65
N LYS A 48 4.72 -10.21 24.97
CA LYS A 48 5.16 -9.88 26.33
C LYS A 48 4.69 -8.49 26.76
N PHE A 49 4.71 -7.52 25.86
CA PHE A 49 4.23 -6.18 26.13
C PHE A 49 2.73 -6.18 26.43
N LEU A 50 1.90 -6.82 25.59
CA LEU A 50 0.45 -6.91 25.81
C LEU A 50 0.13 -7.55 27.17
N ARG A 51 0.80 -8.65 27.50
CA ARG A 51 0.61 -9.31 28.80
C ARG A 51 1.05 -8.44 29.97
N LEU A 52 2.08 -7.61 29.79
CA LEU A 52 2.57 -6.68 30.81
C LEU A 52 1.58 -5.53 31.00
N ASP A 53 1.08 -4.95 29.90
CA ASP A 53 0.09 -3.88 29.87
C ASP A 53 -1.22 -4.30 30.55
N GLU A 54 -1.71 -5.51 30.27
CA GLU A 54 -2.88 -6.06 30.94
C GLU A 54 -2.71 -6.17 32.47
N ILE A 55 -1.54 -6.58 32.94
CA ILE A 55 -1.27 -6.65 34.39
C ILE A 55 -1.12 -5.24 34.96
N GLN A 56 -0.49 -4.33 34.24
CA GLN A 56 -0.30 -2.96 34.66
C GLN A 56 -1.66 -2.27 34.83
N ASN A 57 -2.56 -2.39 33.86
CA ASN A 57 -3.92 -1.85 33.95
C ASN A 57 -4.69 -2.40 35.16
N LYS A 58 -4.57 -3.71 35.45
CA LYS A 58 -5.17 -4.33 36.64
C LYS A 58 -4.59 -3.79 37.94
N ILE A 59 -3.28 -3.53 37.99
CA ILE A 59 -2.63 -2.94 39.16
C ILE A 59 -3.09 -1.50 39.33
N SER A 60 -3.10 -0.69 38.27
CA SER A 60 -3.58 0.69 38.30
C SER A 60 -5.02 0.79 38.81
N SER A 61 -5.93 -0.06 38.35
CA SER A 61 -7.31 -0.11 38.88
C SER A 61 -7.34 -0.41 40.39
N LEU A 62 -6.58 -1.40 40.85
CA LEU A 62 -6.53 -1.75 42.27
C LEU A 62 -5.88 -0.65 43.13
N LEU A 63 -4.90 0.08 42.61
CA LEU A 63 -4.27 1.21 43.32
C LEU A 63 -5.30 2.32 43.59
N LEU A 64 -6.13 2.63 42.59
CA LEU A 64 -7.20 3.62 42.69
C LEU A 64 -8.33 3.16 43.63
N GLU A 65 -8.66 1.87 43.63
CA GLU A 65 -9.70 1.31 44.50
C GLU A 65 -9.30 1.26 45.98
N ASN A 66 -8.03 1.02 46.30
CA ASN A 66 -7.56 0.81 47.67
C ASN A 66 -7.15 2.11 48.40
N ASN A 67 -7.33 3.29 47.80
CA ASN A 67 -6.84 4.56 48.34
C ASN A 67 -5.34 4.52 48.70
N GLU A 68 -4.53 3.79 47.92
CA GLU A 68 -3.06 3.92 48.03
C GLU A 68 -2.65 5.38 47.76
N THR A 69 -1.48 5.78 48.25
CA THR A 69 -1.08 7.19 48.17
C THR A 69 -0.93 7.61 46.70
N ALA A 70 -1.32 8.86 46.38
CA ALA A 70 -1.19 9.39 45.02
C ALA A 70 0.25 9.26 44.48
N ALA A 71 1.25 9.32 45.37
CA ALA A 71 2.66 9.15 45.03
C ALA A 71 2.99 7.71 44.57
N GLU A 72 2.40 6.69 45.19
CA GLU A 72 2.61 5.28 44.78
C GLU A 72 1.99 5.00 43.42
N TYR A 73 0.78 5.52 43.16
CA TYR A 73 0.15 5.43 41.84
C TYR A 73 0.99 6.12 40.77
N GLU A 74 1.43 7.36 41.03
CA GLU A 74 2.21 8.14 40.07
C GLU A 74 3.55 7.47 39.72
N SER A 75 4.27 6.99 40.74
CA SER A 75 5.51 6.26 40.51
C SER A 75 5.30 4.98 39.71
N ASP A 76 4.20 4.26 39.97
CA ASP A 76 3.86 3.04 39.25
C ASP A 76 3.46 3.31 37.79
N PHE A 77 2.73 4.40 37.57
CA PHE A 77 2.33 4.90 36.26
C PHE A 77 3.54 5.31 35.41
N GLN A 78 4.44 6.13 35.96
CA GLN A 78 5.66 6.54 35.25
C GLN A 78 6.51 5.32 34.90
N ALA A 79 6.67 4.39 35.85
CA ALA A 79 7.39 3.15 35.61
C ALA A 79 6.70 2.24 34.57
N ALA A 80 5.43 2.45 34.21
CA ALA A 80 4.77 1.75 33.11
C ALA A 80 5.05 2.41 31.77
N GLU A 81 4.97 3.74 31.71
CA GLU A 81 5.23 4.52 30.50
C GLU A 81 6.67 4.31 29.99
N ASP A 82 7.66 4.19 30.89
CA ASP A 82 9.04 3.87 30.49
C ASP A 82 9.15 2.55 29.67
N TYR A 83 8.34 1.52 30.00
CA TYR A 83 8.30 0.29 29.21
C TYR A 83 7.53 0.45 27.90
N ARG A 84 6.50 1.29 27.89
CA ARG A 84 5.73 1.62 26.70
C ARG A 84 6.57 2.35 25.68
N ASP A 85 7.32 3.36 26.11
CA ASP A 85 8.21 4.14 25.25
C ASP A 85 9.31 3.26 24.64
N ASN A 86 9.96 2.44 25.47
CA ASN A 86 10.95 1.48 25.00
C ASN A 86 10.37 0.49 23.97
N PHE A 87 9.14 -0.01 24.21
CA PHE A 87 8.45 -0.87 23.26
C PHE A 87 8.19 -0.17 21.92
N LEU A 88 7.66 1.05 21.96
CA LEU A 88 7.34 1.82 20.75
C LEU A 88 8.60 2.17 19.95
N GLU A 89 9.67 2.56 20.64
CA GLU A 89 10.97 2.84 20.03
C GLU A 89 11.51 1.60 19.30
N LEU A 90 11.53 0.45 19.96
CA LEU A 90 12.00 -0.80 19.38
C LEU A 90 11.12 -1.28 18.22
N LYS A 91 9.80 -1.17 18.38
CA LYS A 91 8.84 -1.53 17.32
C LYS A 91 9.06 -0.70 16.06
N SER A 92 9.21 0.62 16.22
CA SER A 92 9.49 1.54 15.11
C SER A 92 10.81 1.21 14.40
N LYS A 93 11.88 0.95 15.16
CA LYS A 93 13.18 0.53 14.61
C LYS A 93 13.09 -0.76 13.80
N ILE A 94 12.30 -1.75 14.24
CA ILE A 94 12.10 -2.98 13.46
C ILE A 94 11.28 -2.72 12.19
N GLU A 95 10.17 -1.99 12.32
CA GLU A 95 9.27 -1.75 11.19
C GLU A 95 9.99 -0.99 10.07
N THR A 96 10.81 0.00 10.41
CA THR A 96 11.63 0.70 9.42
C THR A 96 12.65 -0.22 8.73
N LEU A 97 13.16 -1.26 9.37
CA LEU A 97 14.09 -2.21 8.74
C LEU A 97 13.38 -3.23 7.87
N LEU A 98 12.31 -3.85 8.38
CA LEU A 98 11.52 -4.80 7.61
C LEU A 98 10.87 -4.16 6.37
N ASN A 99 10.65 -2.83 6.39
CA ASN A 99 10.17 -2.09 5.23
C ASN A 99 11.31 -1.65 4.28
N LYS A 100 12.55 -1.52 4.77
CA LYS A 100 13.72 -1.20 3.92
C LYS A 100 14.12 -2.37 3.03
N ASP A 101 13.87 -3.60 3.46
CA ASP A 101 14.15 -4.82 2.69
C ASP A 101 13.37 -4.92 1.36
N PHE A 102 12.35 -4.07 1.14
CA PHE A 102 11.61 -3.96 -0.13
C PHE A 102 12.00 -2.75 -0.98
N GLY A 103 12.87 -1.87 -0.47
CA GLY A 103 13.29 -0.64 -1.14
C GLY A 103 14.49 -0.80 -2.09
N SER A 104 15.13 -1.97 -2.13
CA SER A 104 16.30 -2.25 -2.98
C SER A 104 16.08 -3.29 -4.08
N PHE A 105 14.86 -3.80 -4.26
CA PHE A 105 14.52 -4.73 -5.35
C PHE A 105 13.55 -4.07 -6.33
N LEU A 106 14.03 -3.03 -7.01
CA LEU A 106 13.57 -2.73 -8.38
C LEU A 106 14.31 -3.65 -9.35
N GLU A 107 14.21 -4.96 -9.11
CA GLU A 107 14.39 -5.93 -10.16
C GLU A 107 13.11 -6.75 -10.24
N SER A 108 12.74 -7.04 -11.47
CA SER A 108 11.50 -7.66 -11.92
C SER A 108 10.91 -8.72 -10.96
N PRO A 109 9.58 -8.69 -10.73
CA PRO A 109 8.89 -9.76 -10.00
C PRO A 109 9.18 -11.14 -10.62
N PRO A 110 9.38 -12.19 -9.80
CA PRO A 110 9.40 -13.55 -10.29
C PRO A 110 8.03 -13.89 -10.86
N GLU A 111 8.04 -14.37 -12.09
CA GLU A 111 6.88 -14.79 -12.88
C GLU A 111 6.00 -15.76 -12.08
N LEU A 112 4.82 -15.29 -11.67
CA LEU A 112 3.69 -16.13 -11.35
C LEU A 112 2.77 -16.07 -12.58
N ASP A 113 2.60 -17.23 -13.21
CA ASP A 113 1.81 -17.46 -14.42
C ASP A 113 0.42 -16.82 -14.35
N VAL A 114 0.32 -15.59 -14.84
CA VAL A 114 -0.93 -14.99 -15.29
C VAL A 114 -0.80 -14.86 -16.79
N VAL A 115 -1.66 -15.57 -17.52
CA VAL A 115 -1.75 -15.51 -18.98
C VAL A 115 -2.10 -14.07 -19.39
N GLY A 116 -1.08 -13.25 -19.60
CA GLY A 116 -1.18 -11.85 -19.98
C GLY A 116 0.21 -11.31 -20.32
N HIS A 117 0.40 -10.88 -21.56
CA HIS A 117 1.68 -10.38 -22.07
C HIS A 117 1.85 -8.87 -21.84
N LEU A 118 3.07 -8.42 -21.55
CA LEU A 118 3.39 -6.99 -21.43
C LEU A 118 3.21 -6.25 -22.77
N ALA A 119 2.54 -5.09 -22.74
CA ALA A 119 2.31 -4.24 -23.91
C ALA A 119 3.60 -3.86 -24.68
N LYS A 120 4.74 -3.73 -23.99
CA LYS A 120 6.06 -3.45 -24.61
C LYS A 120 6.64 -4.62 -25.42
N ARG A 121 6.15 -5.85 -25.23
CA ARG A 121 6.58 -7.07 -25.94
C ARG A 121 5.42 -7.75 -26.66
N CYS A 122 4.27 -7.09 -26.75
CA CYS A 122 3.10 -7.59 -27.46
C CYS A 122 3.18 -7.22 -28.93
N HIS A 123 3.61 -8.17 -29.76
CA HIS A 123 3.58 -8.02 -31.22
C HIS A 123 2.21 -8.40 -31.82
N SER A 124 1.19 -8.62 -30.97
CA SER A 124 -0.14 -8.98 -31.46
C SER A 124 -0.72 -7.77 -32.21
N SER A 125 -0.96 -7.95 -33.51
CA SER A 125 -1.56 -6.89 -34.31
C SER A 125 -3.02 -6.78 -33.92
N VAL A 126 -3.37 -5.73 -33.17
CA VAL A 126 -4.77 -5.45 -32.82
C VAL A 126 -5.54 -5.21 -34.13
N ARG A 127 -6.54 -6.07 -34.39
CA ARG A 127 -7.48 -5.90 -35.49
C ARG A 127 -8.72 -5.22 -34.97
N CYS A 128 -9.17 -4.20 -35.68
CA CYS A 128 -10.39 -3.49 -35.39
C CYS A 128 -11.58 -4.45 -35.43
N LEU A 129 -12.41 -4.44 -34.40
CA LEU A 129 -13.59 -5.30 -34.36
C LEU A 129 -14.65 -4.91 -35.41
N ILE A 130 -14.63 -3.67 -35.89
CA ILE A 130 -15.60 -3.08 -36.82
C ILE A 130 -15.27 -3.45 -38.26
N CYS A 131 -14.05 -3.18 -38.74
CA CYS A 131 -13.68 -3.42 -40.14
C CYS A 131 -12.57 -4.47 -40.34
N LYS A 132 -12.13 -5.14 -39.26
CA LYS A 132 -11.09 -6.19 -39.24
C LYS A 132 -9.69 -5.80 -39.74
N ARG A 133 -9.45 -4.51 -40.04
CA ARG A 133 -8.13 -3.94 -40.40
C ARG A 133 -7.27 -3.62 -39.16
N ARG A 134 -5.96 -3.40 -39.33
CA ARG A 134 -5.00 -3.14 -38.23
C ARG A 134 -5.11 -1.70 -37.71
N HIS A 135 -5.99 -1.47 -36.74
CA HIS A 135 -6.10 -0.25 -35.95
C HIS A 135 -6.94 -0.51 -34.70
N TYR A 136 -6.84 0.40 -33.72
CA TYR A 136 -7.70 0.38 -32.55
C TYR A 136 -9.14 0.80 -32.92
N PRO A 137 -10.20 0.19 -32.38
CA PRO A 137 -11.59 0.47 -32.78
C PRO A 137 -12.00 1.95 -32.75
N LEU A 138 -11.45 2.74 -31.82
CA LEU A 138 -11.72 4.19 -31.70
C LEU A 138 -11.19 5.00 -32.89
N LEU A 139 -10.18 4.49 -33.59
CA LEU A 139 -9.58 5.12 -34.78
C LEU A 139 -10.15 4.54 -36.08
N CYS A 140 -11.22 3.74 -36.01
CA CYS A 140 -11.79 3.12 -37.20
C CYS A 140 -12.51 4.18 -38.06
N PRO A 141 -12.14 4.35 -39.35
CA PRO A 141 -12.83 5.27 -40.24
C PRO A 141 -14.32 4.93 -40.43
N ASP A 142 -14.67 3.65 -40.24
CA ASP A 142 -16.04 3.13 -40.36
C ASP A 142 -16.83 3.26 -39.04
N LEU A 143 -16.22 3.75 -37.94
CA LEU A 143 -16.86 3.93 -36.62
C LEU A 143 -18.06 4.88 -36.67
N ARG A 144 -18.07 5.86 -37.58
CA ARG A 144 -19.15 6.86 -37.72
C ARG A 144 -20.28 6.46 -38.70
N LYS A 145 -20.15 5.34 -39.44
CA LYS A 145 -21.18 4.90 -40.40
C LYS A 145 -22.35 4.13 -39.78
N GLY A 146 -22.35 3.93 -38.46
CA GLY A 146 -23.36 3.14 -37.76
C GLY A 146 -24.59 3.89 -37.22
N LYS A 147 -24.75 5.19 -37.51
CA LYS A 147 -25.88 6.00 -37.04
C LYS A 147 -26.48 6.88 -38.13
N GLU A 148 -26.96 6.29 -39.23
CA GLU A 148 -27.95 6.95 -40.10
C GLU A 148 -28.99 5.91 -40.53
N SER A 149 -30.05 5.78 -39.73
CA SER A 149 -31.28 5.14 -40.16
C SER A 149 -32.24 6.21 -40.69
N ASN A 150 -32.59 6.09 -41.97
CA ASN A 150 -33.76 6.66 -42.67
C ASN A 150 -33.76 8.17 -43.00
N PHE A 151 -33.38 8.54 -44.23
CA PHE A 151 -34.14 9.45 -45.13
C PHE A 151 -33.66 9.26 -46.59
N SER A 152 -34.61 9.32 -47.53
CA SER A 152 -34.55 8.91 -48.95
C SER A 152 -33.73 9.84 -49.88
N PRO A 153 -33.38 9.41 -51.13
CA PRO A 153 -32.26 9.93 -51.94
C PRO A 153 -32.62 10.93 -53.05
N LYS A 154 -31.67 11.81 -53.39
CA LYS A 154 -31.50 12.57 -54.66
C LYS A 154 -30.17 13.35 -54.55
N ASP A 155 -29.29 13.54 -55.52
CA ASP A 155 -29.06 13.06 -56.90
C ASP A 155 -27.64 13.61 -57.27
N ARG A 156 -26.85 12.84 -58.03
CA ARG A 156 -25.63 13.25 -58.83
C ARG A 156 -24.37 13.70 -58.05
N THR A 157 -23.13 13.42 -58.44
CA THR A 157 -22.50 12.87 -59.67
C THR A 157 -21.09 12.39 -59.32
N ALA A 158 -20.50 11.61 -60.23
CA ALA A 158 -19.27 10.84 -60.10
C ALA A 158 -17.95 11.65 -60.03
N ASP A 159 -16.87 10.86 -59.90
CA ASP A 159 -15.45 11.12 -60.20
C ASP A 159 -14.58 11.41 -58.98
N ASN A 160 -13.83 10.38 -58.52
CA ASN A 160 -12.47 10.05 -58.96
C ASN A 160 -11.46 11.10 -58.50
N GLU A 161 -10.68 10.75 -57.48
CA GLU A 161 -9.21 10.74 -57.49
C GLU A 161 -8.67 10.74 -56.06
N GLN A 162 -7.82 9.74 -55.79
CA GLN A 162 -6.89 9.79 -54.68
C GLN A 162 -5.96 10.99 -54.90
N ARG A 163 -6.04 12.01 -54.04
CA ARG A 163 -4.92 12.92 -53.85
C ARG A 163 -4.84 13.40 -52.42
N SER A 164 -3.73 13.01 -51.81
CA SER A 164 -3.09 13.49 -50.61
C SER A 164 -3.57 14.86 -50.13
N THR A 165 -4.15 14.90 -48.93
CA THR A 165 -4.00 16.05 -48.05
C THR A 165 -3.53 15.53 -46.70
N GLU A 166 -2.22 15.70 -46.48
CA GLU A 166 -1.63 15.77 -45.15
C GLU A 166 -2.48 16.74 -44.32
N THR A 167 -3.31 16.21 -43.44
CA THR A 167 -3.85 17.00 -42.33
C THR A 167 -3.05 16.61 -41.11
N LEU A 168 -1.98 17.38 -40.94
CA LEU A 168 -1.11 17.44 -39.79
C LEU A 168 -1.91 17.22 -38.50
N LEU A 169 -1.42 16.32 -37.65
CA LEU A 169 -1.86 16.16 -36.27
C LEU A 169 -1.61 17.49 -35.54
N THR A 170 -2.58 18.39 -35.58
CA THR A 170 -2.62 19.52 -34.67
C THR A 170 -2.99 18.97 -33.31
N ASN A 171 -1.98 18.81 -32.45
CA ASN A 171 -2.16 18.94 -31.02
C ASN A 171 -2.72 20.35 -30.80
N LEU A 172 -4.04 20.50 -30.78
CA LEU A 172 -4.63 21.70 -30.22
C LEU A 172 -4.44 21.55 -28.71
N PRO A 173 -3.61 22.39 -28.06
CA PRO A 173 -3.48 22.31 -26.61
C PRO A 173 -4.83 22.73 -26.04
N SER A 174 -5.50 21.78 -25.40
CA SER A 174 -6.59 22.12 -24.50
C SER A 174 -6.00 23.06 -23.45
N GLU A 175 -6.61 24.23 -23.25
CA GLU A 175 -6.20 25.21 -22.23
C GLU A 175 -6.43 24.69 -20.79
N HIS A 176 -6.97 23.48 -20.63
CA HIS A 176 -7.24 22.88 -19.33
C HIS A 176 -6.14 21.88 -18.96
N GLU A 177 -5.43 22.18 -17.86
CA GLU A 177 -4.53 21.24 -17.21
C GLU A 177 -5.33 20.08 -16.61
N ILE A 178 -5.27 18.90 -17.25
CA ILE A 178 -5.88 17.68 -16.73
C ILE A 178 -4.89 17.01 -15.77
N TYR A 179 -5.23 16.98 -14.49
CA TYR A 179 -4.42 16.29 -13.47
C TYR A 179 -5.00 14.88 -13.22
N LEU A 180 -4.23 13.86 -13.59
CA LEU A 180 -4.52 12.47 -13.23
C LEU A 180 -3.93 12.19 -11.86
N LYS A 181 -4.78 11.85 -10.89
CA LYS A 181 -4.34 11.45 -9.54
C LYS A 181 -4.67 9.99 -9.32
N THR A 182 -3.62 9.18 -9.13
CA THR A 182 -3.76 7.75 -8.83
C THR A 182 -3.69 7.54 -7.33
N ILE A 183 -4.72 6.93 -6.76
CA ILE A 183 -4.72 6.48 -5.37
C ILE A 183 -4.29 5.02 -5.37
N MET A 184 -3.21 4.71 -4.64
CA MET A 184 -2.79 3.34 -4.38
C MET A 184 -3.39 2.87 -3.06
N ILE A 185 -4.22 1.83 -3.12
CA ILE A 185 -4.85 1.25 -1.95
C ILE A 185 -4.14 -0.06 -1.60
N ARG A 186 -3.57 -0.12 -0.39
CA ARG A 186 -2.95 -1.33 0.16
C ARG A 186 -3.98 -2.14 0.92
N LEU A 187 -4.31 -3.33 0.42
CA LEU A 187 -5.14 -4.30 1.13
C LEU A 187 -4.27 -5.43 1.68
N ARG A 188 -4.36 -5.68 2.99
CA ARG A 188 -3.59 -6.72 3.67
C ARG A 188 -4.52 -7.75 4.32
N ASN A 189 -4.28 -9.02 4.04
CA ASN A 189 -4.89 -10.13 4.77
C ASN A 189 -3.83 -11.19 5.12
N ARG A 190 -3.51 -11.28 6.42
CA ARG A 190 -2.54 -12.21 7.03
C ARG A 190 -1.19 -12.24 6.31
N ASP A 191 -1.07 -13.07 5.27
CA ASP A 191 0.17 -13.31 4.50
C ASP A 191 0.07 -12.90 3.02
N LYS A 192 -1.03 -12.26 2.62
CA LYS A 192 -1.23 -11.75 1.25
C LYS A 192 -1.50 -10.25 1.27
N GLU A 193 -0.77 -9.52 0.42
CA GLU A 193 -0.99 -8.10 0.17
C GLU A 193 -1.27 -7.88 -1.31
N VAL A 194 -2.28 -7.07 -1.61
CA VAL A 194 -2.64 -6.69 -2.97
C VAL A 194 -2.72 -5.17 -3.03
N TRP A 195 -2.08 -4.62 -4.06
CA TRP A 195 -2.11 -3.20 -4.37
C TRP A 195 -3.13 -2.99 -5.49
N LEU A 196 -4.13 -2.16 -5.21
CA LEU A 196 -5.09 -1.75 -6.21
C LEU A 196 -4.79 -0.31 -6.61
N GLU A 197 -4.52 -0.12 -7.89
CA GLU A 197 -4.38 1.20 -8.48
C GLU A 197 -5.74 1.65 -9.01
N HIS A 198 -6.23 2.77 -8.50
CA HIS A 198 -7.45 3.38 -9.00
C HIS A 198 -7.14 4.80 -9.46
N CYS A 199 -7.29 5.04 -10.76
CA CYS A 199 -7.01 6.31 -11.40
C CYS A 199 -8.33 7.03 -11.68
N TRP A 200 -8.48 8.24 -11.15
CA TRP A 200 -9.62 9.12 -11.45
C TRP A 200 -9.11 10.38 -12.11
N MET A 201 -9.83 10.82 -13.14
CA MET A 201 -9.61 12.10 -13.79
C MET A 201 -10.34 13.16 -12.96
N MET A 202 -9.60 14.10 -12.39
CA MET A 202 -10.21 15.24 -11.70
C MET A 202 -10.20 16.44 -12.65
N ASP A 203 -11.38 16.81 -13.14
CA ASP A 203 -11.58 18.11 -13.80
C ASP A 203 -11.64 19.19 -12.72
N LEU A 204 -10.64 20.08 -12.68
CA LEU A 204 -10.59 21.23 -11.77
C LEU A 204 -11.32 22.46 -12.34
N SER A 205 -12.37 22.26 -13.15
CA SER A 205 -13.27 23.34 -13.57
C SER A 205 -14.42 23.51 -12.56
N GLY A 206 -14.07 24.02 -11.37
CA GLY A 206 -15.05 24.65 -10.48
C GLY A 206 -15.33 26.11 -10.92
N PRO A 207 -16.56 26.64 -10.73
CA PRO A 207 -16.91 27.97 -11.22
C PRO A 207 -16.16 29.07 -10.46
N ILE A 208 -15.78 30.11 -11.21
CA ILE A 208 -15.15 31.37 -10.76
C ILE A 208 -16.06 32.08 -9.76
#